data_AF-A0AAV2K468-F1
#
_entry.id   AF-A0AAV2K468-F1
#
_cell.length_a   1.000
_cell.length_b   1.000
_cell.length_c   1.000
_cell.angle_alpha   90.00
_cell.angle_beta   90.00
_cell.angle_gamma   90.00
#
_symmetry.space_group_name_H-M   'P 1'
#
loop_
_entity.id
_entity.type
_entity.pdbx_description
1 polymer ?
#
loop_
_entity_poly.entity_id
_entity_poly.type
_entity_poly.pdbx_seq_one_letter_code
_entity_poly.pdbx_strand_id
1 'polypeptide(L)'
;MIYYVDDLPATIQFYHGLLKENGRLMIIVEAANGGWDTLWKTHKKELCTDAITEYRSSAEIKTCLEKLGLKYAEHPIPNEYDISECFNDKSKLGHDLLNFMTAKDDFHTSFTPEIRAAILDLLKNKCSAIKDGKVMFNSTLSCILVHA
;
A
#
# COMPACT_ATOMS: atom_id res chain seq x y z
N MET A 1 -1.96 4.83 -8.01
CA MET A 1 -2.72 5.96 -8.58
C MET A 1 -3.55 6.70 -7.53
N ILE A 2 -4.29 5.99 -6.66
CA ILE A 2 -5.19 6.64 -5.68
C ILE A 2 -4.45 7.29 -4.50
N TYR A 3 -3.20 6.89 -4.28
CA TYR A 3 -2.25 7.48 -3.32
C TYR A 3 -1.84 8.91 -3.67
N TYR A 4 -2.05 9.33 -4.92
CA TYR A 4 -1.63 10.63 -5.46
C TYR A 4 -2.81 11.55 -5.75
N VAL A 5 -4.01 11.17 -5.30
CA VAL A 5 -5.22 11.96 -5.44
C VAL A 5 -5.39 12.82 -4.20
N ASP A 6 -5.60 14.12 -4.39
CA ASP A 6 -5.81 15.05 -3.28
C ASP A 6 -7.15 14.79 -2.58
N ASP A 7 -8.25 14.76 -3.35
CA ASP A 7 -9.61 14.54 -2.86
C ASP A 7 -10.16 13.20 -3.35
N LEU A 8 -10.07 12.19 -2.47
CA LEU A 8 -10.54 10.85 -2.74
C LEU A 8 -12.08 10.79 -2.97
N PRO A 9 -12.93 11.32 -2.07
CA PRO A 9 -14.38 11.34 -2.28
C PRO A 9 -14.81 12.02 -3.58
N ALA A 10 -14.29 13.22 -3.86
CA ALA A 10 -14.67 13.97 -5.07
C ALA A 10 -14.25 13.22 -6.34
N THR A 11 -13.06 12.60 -6.33
CA THR A 11 -12.56 11.80 -7.45
C THR A 11 -13.45 10.59 -7.71
N ILE A 12 -13.77 9.81 -6.67
CA ILE A 12 -14.66 8.65 -6.80
C ILE A 12 -16.03 9.08 -7.30
N GLN A 13 -16.61 10.14 -6.73
CA GLN A 13 -17.93 10.63 -7.10
C GLN A 13 -17.95 11.11 -8.56
N PHE A 14 -16.92 11.83 -9.00
CA PHE A 14 -16.79 12.30 -10.38
C PHE A 14 -16.76 11.12 -11.36
N TYR A 15 -15.84 10.17 -11.16
CA TYR A 15 -15.71 9.04 -12.09
C TYR A 15 -16.90 8.07 -12.03
N HIS A 16 -17.53 7.91 -10.87
CA HIS A 16 -18.79 7.18 -10.74
C HIS A 16 -19.91 7.84 -11.55
N GLY A 17 -20.04 9.16 -11.50
CA GLY A 17 -21.04 9.93 -12.26
C GLY A 17 -20.88 9.86 -13.78
N LEU A 18 -19.73 9.39 -14.28
CA LEU A 18 -19.49 9.14 -15.71
C LEU A 18 -19.93 7.75 -16.17
N LEU A 19 -20.27 6.84 -15.25
CA LEU A 19 -20.65 5.48 -15.61
C LEU A 19 -22.00 5.47 -16.33
N LYS A 20 -22.05 4.75 -17.46
CA LYS A 20 -23.31 4.42 -18.14
C LYS A 20 -24.05 3.32 -17.40
N GLU A 21 -25.28 3.06 -17.80
CA GLU A 21 -26.05 1.91 -17.31
C GLU A 21 -25.22 0.61 -17.39
N ASN A 22 -25.19 -0.15 -16.30
CA ASN A 22 -24.36 -1.35 -16.12
C ASN A 22 -22.83 -1.14 -16.14
N GLY A 23 -22.36 0.11 -16.20
CA GLY A 23 -20.95 0.47 -16.07
C GLY A 23 -20.38 0.12 -14.70
N ARG A 24 -19.06 -0.05 -14.65
CA ARG A 24 -18.30 -0.34 -13.42
C ARG A 24 -17.04 0.52 -13.37
N LEU A 25 -16.75 1.07 -12.19
CA LEU A 25 -15.46 1.68 -11.88
C LEU A 25 -14.64 0.66 -11.10
N MET A 26 -13.48 0.29 -11.63
CA MET A 26 -12.55 -0.64 -10.98
C MET A 26 -11.42 0.13 -10.29
N ILE A 27 -11.24 -0.11 -9.01
CA ILE A 27 -10.17 0.46 -8.20
C ILE A 27 -9.30 -0.68 -7.69
N ILE A 28 -8.00 -0.67 -8.02
CA ILE A 28 -7.02 -1.63 -7.50
C ILE A 28 -6.10 -0.88 -6.54
N VAL A 29 -6.00 -1.37 -5.31
CA VAL A 29 -5.27 -0.74 -4.21
C VAL A 29 -4.72 -1.82 -3.27
N GLU A 30 -3.66 -1.53 -2.52
CA GLU A 30 -3.18 -2.41 -1.46
C GLU A 30 -4.30 -2.76 -0.46
N ALA A 31 -4.39 -4.05 -0.11
CA ALA A 31 -5.42 -4.54 0.80
C ALA A 31 -5.20 -4.04 2.23
N ALA A 32 -6.32 -3.77 2.91
CA ALA A 32 -6.31 -3.52 4.34
C ALA A 32 -5.69 -4.68 5.12
N ASN A 33 -4.96 -4.37 6.19
CA ASN A 33 -4.24 -5.32 7.03
C ASN A 33 -3.15 -6.13 6.30
N GLY A 34 -2.76 -5.74 5.09
CA GLY A 34 -1.62 -6.28 4.36
C GLY A 34 -0.28 -5.73 4.86
N GLY A 35 0.81 -6.17 4.25
CA GLY A 35 2.16 -5.72 4.57
C GLY A 35 2.35 -4.23 4.30
N TRP A 36 1.79 -3.73 3.19
CA TRP A 36 1.80 -2.30 2.86
C TRP A 36 0.99 -1.47 3.85
N ASP A 37 -0.22 -1.92 4.18
CA ASP A 37 -1.10 -1.22 5.13
C ASP A 37 -0.44 -1.11 6.50
N THR A 38 0.17 -2.21 6.96
CA THR A 38 0.93 -2.24 8.21
C THR A 38 2.12 -1.28 8.16
N LEU A 39 2.97 -1.38 7.13
CA LEU A 39 4.17 -0.55 7.00
C LEU A 39 3.84 0.95 7.01
N TRP A 40 2.96 1.37 6.11
CA TRP A 40 2.69 2.78 5.86
C TRP A 40 1.83 3.42 6.94
N LYS A 41 0.96 2.67 7.62
CA LYS A 41 0.23 3.21 8.77
C LYS A 41 1.10 3.30 10.01
N THR A 42 1.97 2.32 10.26
CA THR A 42 2.88 2.35 11.43
C THR A 42 3.89 3.49 11.31
N HIS A 43 4.50 3.68 10.14
CA HIS A 43 5.49 4.73 9.89
C HIS A 43 4.91 5.92 9.10
N LYS A 44 3.63 6.25 9.35
CA LYS A 44 2.93 7.31 8.60
C LYS A 44 3.67 8.65 8.66
N LYS A 45 4.23 9.01 9.82
CA LYS A 45 4.90 10.30 10.02
C LYS A 45 6.17 10.43 9.19
N GLU A 46 6.87 9.32 8.99
CA GLU A 46 8.13 9.25 8.28
C GLU A 46 7.91 9.08 6.77
N LEU A 47 6.94 8.24 6.39
CA LEU A 47 6.70 7.85 5.00
C LEU A 47 5.75 8.79 4.25
N CYS A 48 4.76 9.40 4.91
CA CYS A 48 3.81 10.31 4.26
C CYS A 48 4.31 11.77 4.23
N THR A 49 5.53 11.99 3.72
CA THR A 49 6.22 13.29 3.78
C THR A 49 6.49 13.93 2.41
N ASP A 50 6.38 13.16 1.33
CA ASP A 50 6.72 13.60 -0.03
C ASP A 50 5.53 13.39 -1.00
N ALA A 51 5.74 12.66 -2.10
CA ALA A 51 4.73 12.44 -3.14
C ALA A 51 3.45 11.75 -2.64
N ILE A 52 3.57 10.93 -1.59
CA ILE A 52 2.43 10.35 -0.88
C ILE A 52 2.27 11.14 0.40
N THR A 53 1.25 11.99 0.46
CA THR A 53 0.93 12.80 1.65
C THR A 53 -0.07 12.11 2.56
N GLU A 54 -0.82 11.14 2.02
CA GLU A 54 -1.75 10.31 2.76
C GLU A 54 -1.79 8.88 2.19
N TYR A 55 -1.39 7.92 3.01
CA TYR A 55 -1.54 6.51 2.67
C TYR A 55 -3.00 6.04 2.80
N ARG A 56 -3.48 5.29 1.80
CA ARG A 56 -4.85 4.77 1.72
C ARG A 56 -4.86 3.33 1.21
N SER A 57 -5.31 2.40 2.02
CA SER A 57 -5.56 1.00 1.67
C SER A 57 -7.00 0.79 1.19
N SER A 58 -7.38 -0.45 0.90
CA SER A 58 -8.77 -0.82 0.61
C SER A 58 -9.74 -0.43 1.73
N ALA A 59 -9.31 -0.32 2.99
CA ALA A 59 -10.15 0.15 4.09
C ALA A 59 -10.60 1.61 3.90
N GLU A 60 -9.68 2.50 3.52
CA GLU A 60 -9.98 3.91 3.30
C GLU A 60 -10.91 4.09 2.08
N ILE A 61 -10.70 3.29 1.02
CA ILE A 61 -11.59 3.30 -0.15
C ILE A 61 -13.00 2.84 0.21
N LYS A 62 -13.14 1.70 0.90
CA LYS A 62 -14.46 1.17 1.31
C LYS A 62 -15.23 2.15 2.21
N THR A 63 -14.54 2.73 3.19
CA THR A 63 -15.12 3.75 4.06
C THR A 63 -15.63 4.95 3.26
N CYS A 64 -14.89 5.38 2.22
CA CYS A 64 -15.32 6.44 1.33
C CYS A 64 -16.57 6.05 0.54
N LEU A 65 -16.60 4.85 -0.04
CA LEU A 65 -17.74 4.36 -0.83
C LEU A 65 -19.02 4.23 -0.01
N GLU A 66 -18.89 3.75 1.23
CA GLU A 66 -20.00 3.65 2.19
C GLU A 66 -20.58 5.02 2.53
N LYS A 67 -19.72 6.02 2.78
CA LYS A 67 -20.15 7.41 3.03
C LYS A 67 -20.86 8.04 1.83
N LEU A 68 -20.45 7.68 0.61
CA LEU A 68 -21.09 8.12 -0.63
C LEU A 68 -22.35 7.32 -0.98
N GLY A 69 -22.67 6.25 -0.22
CA GLY A 69 -23.82 5.39 -0.50
C GLY A 69 -23.68 4.54 -1.77
N LEU A 70 -22.45 4.31 -2.25
CA LEU A 70 -22.19 3.58 -3.49
C LEU A 70 -22.16 2.07 -3.27
N LYS A 71 -22.77 1.32 -4.19
CA LYS A 71 -22.73 -0.14 -4.19
C LYS A 71 -21.41 -0.64 -4.77
N TYR A 72 -20.76 -1.57 -4.09
CA TYR A 72 -19.50 -2.13 -4.54
C TYR A 72 -19.35 -3.61 -4.16
N ALA A 73 -18.42 -4.29 -4.84
CA ALA A 73 -17.91 -5.60 -4.46
C ALA A 73 -16.39 -5.52 -4.30
N GLU A 74 -15.85 -6.24 -3.29
CA GLU A 74 -14.41 -6.36 -3.07
C GLU A 74 -13.95 -7.77 -3.44
N HIS A 75 -12.86 -7.86 -4.19
CA HIS A 75 -12.22 -9.10 -4.58
C HIS A 75 -10.73 -9.05 -4.20
N PRO A 76 -10.27 -9.89 -3.27
CA PRO A 76 -8.86 -9.95 -2.92
C PRO A 76 -8.05 -10.53 -4.09
N ILE A 77 -6.86 -9.97 -4.29
CA ILE A 77 -5.85 -10.47 -5.23
C ILE A 77 -4.64 -10.86 -4.39
N PRO A 78 -4.52 -12.14 -3.98
CA PRO A 78 -3.37 -12.62 -3.22
C PRO A 78 -2.09 -12.36 -4.00
N ASN A 79 -1.12 -11.74 -3.32
CA ASN A 79 0.15 -11.41 -3.92
C ASN A 79 1.22 -11.34 -2.83
N GLU A 80 2.40 -11.84 -3.16
CA GLU A 80 3.57 -11.82 -2.29
C GLU A 80 4.84 -11.82 -3.11
N TYR A 81 5.91 -11.24 -2.57
CA TYR A 81 7.23 -11.28 -3.18
C TYR A 81 8.33 -11.36 -2.13
N ASP A 82 9.48 -11.87 -2.57
CA ASP A 82 10.64 -12.11 -1.71
C ASP A 82 11.38 -10.79 -1.42
N ILE A 83 11.48 -10.43 -0.14
CA ILE A 83 12.23 -9.27 0.35
C ILE A 83 13.46 -9.68 1.17
N SER A 84 13.92 -10.93 1.06
CA SER A 84 15.06 -11.44 1.86
C SER A 84 16.31 -10.59 1.69
N GLU A 85 16.54 -10.06 0.49
CA GLU A 85 17.70 -9.21 0.19
C GLU A 85 17.67 -7.87 0.94
N CYS A 86 16.52 -7.38 1.41
CA CYS A 86 16.42 -6.17 2.24
C CYS A 86 17.19 -6.29 3.56
N PHE A 87 17.54 -7.52 3.99
CA PHE A 87 18.27 -7.80 5.22
C PHE A 87 19.76 -8.09 4.98
N ASN A 88 20.24 -7.83 3.76
CA ASN A 88 21.64 -7.93 3.39
C ASN A 88 22.17 -6.55 3.00
N ASP A 89 22.93 -5.92 3.90
CA ASP A 89 23.50 -4.56 3.72
C ASP A 89 24.47 -4.42 2.54
N LYS A 90 24.85 -5.53 1.90
CA LYS A 90 25.69 -5.53 0.69
C LYS A 90 24.88 -5.74 -0.59
N SER A 91 23.58 -5.99 -0.47
CA SER A 91 22.71 -6.28 -1.61
C SER A 91 22.22 -5.00 -2.26
N LYS A 92 22.61 -4.80 -3.52
CA LYS A 92 22.02 -3.73 -4.33
C LYS A 92 20.51 -3.91 -4.47
N LEU A 93 20.04 -5.16 -4.69
CA LEU A 93 18.61 -5.44 -4.79
C LEU A 93 17.88 -5.12 -3.48
N GLY A 94 18.48 -5.47 -2.34
CA GLY A 94 17.95 -5.10 -1.02
C GLY A 94 17.78 -3.60 -0.85
N HIS A 95 18.80 -2.82 -1.21
CA HIS A 95 18.74 -1.36 -1.18
C HIS A 95 17.66 -0.82 -2.12
N ASP A 96 17.60 -1.30 -3.36
CA ASP A 96 16.59 -0.87 -4.35
C ASP A 96 15.16 -1.19 -3.87
N LEU A 97 14.95 -2.35 -3.24
CA LEU A 97 13.67 -2.74 -2.66
C LEU A 97 13.29 -1.85 -1.47
N LEU A 98 14.22 -1.54 -0.57
CA LEU A 98 13.97 -0.64 0.56
C LEU A 98 13.59 0.77 0.11
N ASN A 99 14.26 1.28 -0.94
CA ASN A 99 13.90 2.54 -1.58
C ASN A 99 12.47 2.51 -2.15
N PHE A 100 12.13 1.44 -2.88
CA PHE A 100 10.77 1.25 -3.41
C PHE A 100 9.72 1.15 -2.30
N MET A 101 9.98 0.37 -1.26
CA MET A 101 9.01 0.10 -0.19
C MET A 101 8.74 1.33 0.69
N THR A 102 9.72 2.24 0.79
CA THR A 102 9.61 3.47 1.59
C THR A 102 9.34 4.71 0.75
N ALA A 103 9.31 4.57 -0.58
CA ALA A 103 9.26 5.67 -1.54
C ALA A 103 10.32 6.76 -1.25
N LYS A 104 11.54 6.33 -0.91
CA LYS A 104 12.69 7.21 -0.68
C LYS A 104 13.78 6.95 -1.70
N ASP A 105 14.51 8.00 -2.07
CA ASP A 105 15.64 7.90 -3.01
C ASP A 105 16.77 7.05 -2.44
N ASP A 106 17.02 7.16 -1.12
CA ASP A 106 17.97 6.32 -0.39
C ASP A 106 17.51 6.09 1.05
N PHE A 107 16.97 4.90 1.31
CA PHE A 107 16.51 4.45 2.62
C PHE A 107 17.58 4.58 3.71
N HIS A 108 18.85 4.31 3.39
CA HIS A 108 19.91 4.29 4.38
C HIS A 108 20.31 5.70 4.82
N THR A 109 20.08 6.73 4.02
CA THR A 109 20.39 8.12 4.41
C THR A 109 19.17 8.94 4.79
N SER A 110 17.96 8.49 4.42
CA SER A 110 16.70 9.22 4.65
C SER A 110 16.17 9.17 6.09
N PHE A 111 16.66 8.22 6.91
CA PHE A 111 16.10 7.95 8.23
C PHE A 111 17.18 7.79 9.30
N THR A 112 16.82 8.06 10.55
CA THR A 112 17.71 7.76 11.68
C THR A 112 17.93 6.25 11.81
N PRO A 113 19.03 5.79 12.44
CA PRO A 113 19.25 4.37 12.69
C PRO A 113 18.09 3.65 13.38
N GLU A 114 17.42 4.32 14.32
CA GLU A 114 16.29 3.77 15.07
C GLU A 114 15.07 3.54 14.18
N ILE A 115 14.75 4.51 13.30
CA ILE A 115 13.64 4.38 12.35
C ILE A 115 13.93 3.28 11.33
N ARG A 116 15.16 3.20 10.80
CA ARG A 116 15.54 2.13 9.87
C ARG A 116 15.40 0.75 10.51
N ALA A 117 15.88 0.60 11.73
CA ALA A 117 15.77 -0.65 12.48
C ALA A 117 14.30 -1.04 12.72
N ALA A 118 13.45 -0.07 13.09
CA ALA A 118 12.02 -0.29 13.27
C ALA A 118 11.31 -0.71 11.97
N ILE A 119 11.61 -0.07 10.85
CA ILE A 119 11.06 -0.44 9.54
C ILE A 119 11.50 -1.86 9.16
N LEU A 120 12.78 -2.19 9.28
CA LEU A 120 13.29 -3.53 8.97
C LEU A 120 12.66 -4.61 9.86
N ASP A 121 12.52 -4.35 11.16
CA ASP A 121 11.84 -5.25 12.09
C ASP A 121 10.38 -5.49 11.67
N LEU A 122 9.66 -4.41 11.34
CA LEU A 122 8.27 -4.47 10.91
C LEU A 122 8.13 -5.26 9.59
N LEU A 123 9.00 -4.98 8.61
CA LEU A 123 9.05 -5.69 7.33
C LEU A 123 9.22 -7.19 7.54
N LYS A 124 10.13 -7.59 8.44
CA LYS A 124 10.42 -9.00 8.70
C LYS A 124 9.31 -9.71 9.47
N ASN A 125 8.79 -9.06 10.51
CA ASN A 125 8.03 -9.73 11.57
C ASN A 125 6.52 -9.44 11.54
N LYS A 126 6.08 -8.39 10.85
CA LYS A 126 4.66 -7.97 10.83
C LYS A 126 4.09 -7.85 9.41
N CYS A 127 4.91 -7.49 8.43
CA CYS A 127 4.47 -7.33 7.05
C CYS A 127 4.66 -8.59 6.19
N SER A 128 5.41 -9.58 6.69
CA SER A 128 5.85 -10.73 5.92
C SER A 128 5.62 -12.06 6.65
N ALA A 129 5.70 -13.15 5.92
CA ALA A 129 5.79 -14.51 6.44
C ALA A 129 7.09 -15.17 5.99
N ILE A 130 7.64 -16.07 6.82
CA ILE A 130 8.79 -16.89 6.42
C ILE A 130 8.28 -18.12 5.67
N LYS A 131 8.73 -18.31 4.42
CA LYS A 131 8.42 -19.47 3.57
C LYS A 131 9.70 -19.96 2.92
N ASP A 132 10.04 -21.24 3.13
CA ASP A 132 11.26 -21.86 2.57
C ASP A 132 12.54 -21.06 2.87
N GLY A 133 12.63 -20.49 4.07
CA GLY A 133 13.76 -19.66 4.52
C GLY A 133 13.80 -18.24 3.94
N LYS A 134 12.84 -17.86 3.11
CA LYS A 134 12.70 -16.52 2.52
C LYS A 134 11.70 -15.67 3.30
N VAL A 135 11.92 -14.35 3.29
CA VAL A 135 10.99 -13.35 3.84
C VAL A 135 10.01 -12.94 2.73
N MET A 136 8.81 -13.51 2.74
CA MET A 136 7.76 -13.26 1.74
C MET A 136 6.84 -12.14 2.23
N PHE A 137 6.97 -10.98 1.62
CA PHE A 137 6.18 -9.80 1.95
C PHE A 137 4.74 -9.94 1.48
N ASN A 138 3.78 -9.65 2.35
CA ASN A 138 2.37 -9.67 2.00
C ASN A 138 1.98 -8.40 1.24
N SER A 139 1.97 -8.50 -0.08
CA SER A 139 1.57 -7.44 -1.01
C SER A 139 0.19 -7.70 -1.62
N THR A 140 -0.71 -8.32 -0.85
CA THR A 140 -2.08 -8.60 -1.29
C THR A 140 -2.77 -7.30 -1.69
N LEU A 141 -3.35 -7.31 -2.87
CA LEU A 141 -4.13 -6.20 -3.42
C LEU A 141 -5.62 -6.47 -3.21
N SER A 142 -6.40 -5.41 -3.33
CA SER A 142 -7.86 -5.45 -3.35
C SER A 142 -8.35 -4.82 -4.65
N CYS A 143 -9.18 -5.56 -5.40
CA CYS A 143 -9.92 -5.06 -6.53
C CYS A 143 -11.34 -4.73 -6.07
N ILE A 144 -11.68 -3.45 -6.09
CA ILE A 144 -12.99 -2.93 -5.70
C ILE A 144 -13.73 -2.54 -6.98
N LEU A 145 -14.85 -3.20 -7.23
CA LEU A 145 -15.75 -2.90 -8.35
C LEU A 145 -16.92 -2.07 -7.84
N VAL A 146 -16.98 -0.80 -8.21
CA VAL A 146 -18.07 0.13 -7.87
C VAL A 146 -19.09 0.14 -9.00
N HIS A 147 -20.37 0.01 -8.65
CA HIS A 147 -21.47 -0.13 -9.58
C HIS A 147 -22.08 1.23 -9.90
N ALA A 148 -22.41 1.48 -11.17
CA ALA A 148 -23.27 2.58 -11.60
C ALA A 148 -24.59 2.59 -10.81
#